data_AF-A0AAD1J4S6-F1
#
_entry.id   AF-A0AAD1J4S6-F1
#
_cell.length_a   1.000
_cell.length_b   1.000
_cell.length_c   1.000
_cell.angle_alpha   90.00
_cell.angle_beta   90.00
_cell.angle_gamma   90.00
#
_symmetry.space_group_name_H-M   'P 1'
#
loop_
_entity.id
_entity.type
_entity.pdbx_description
1 polymer ?
#
loop_
_entity_poly.entity_id
_entity_poly.type
_entity_poly.pdbx_seq_one_letter_code
_entity_poly.pdbx_strand_id
1 'polypeptide(L)'
;MRWSAHSNDTNDNTTEENTMSVITIDRRPGSRRLDYLPDYCPRCNPAGDRADRPVRLASLTEPTSITWPGGRRLICEYQCNACSHQWVRTDLWSAEQAGFDPKQRRTAA
;
A
#
# COMPACT_ATOMS: atom_id res chain seq x y z
N MET A 1 -20.59 58.56 3.64
CA MET A 1 -20.99 57.92 2.36
C MET A 1 -19.86 58.05 1.34
N ARG A 2 -19.35 56.96 0.75
CA ARG A 2 -18.80 56.95 -0.64
C ARG A 2 -18.57 55.51 -1.15
N TRP A 3 -18.47 55.35 -2.46
CA TRP A 3 -18.54 54.10 -3.23
C TRP A 3 -17.67 54.20 -4.52
N SER A 4 -17.37 53.11 -5.25
CA SER A 4 -17.77 51.70 -5.01
C SER A 4 -16.61 50.85 -4.43
N ALA A 5 -15.85 49.99 -5.12
CA ALA A 5 -15.81 49.52 -6.52
C ALA A 5 -15.18 48.10 -6.63
N HIS A 6 -15.32 47.46 -7.80
CA HIS A 6 -14.77 46.14 -8.16
C HIS A 6 -13.36 46.23 -8.76
N SER A 7 -12.57 45.16 -8.59
CA SER A 7 -11.78 44.54 -9.67
C SER A 7 -11.49 43.07 -9.32
N ASN A 8 -12.01 42.16 -10.14
CA ASN A 8 -11.38 40.84 -10.32
C ASN A 8 -10.14 41.06 -11.20
N ASP A 9 -9.05 40.35 -10.93
CA ASP A 9 -8.41 39.47 -11.93
C ASP A 9 -7.40 38.56 -11.20
N THR A 10 -7.62 37.25 -11.10
CA THR A 10 -7.44 36.18 -12.12
C THR A 10 -5.97 35.77 -12.29
N ASN A 11 -5.72 34.45 -12.24
CA ASN A 11 -4.48 33.72 -12.56
C ASN A 11 -3.33 33.76 -11.53
N ASP A 12 -2.41 32.80 -11.54
CA ASP A 12 -2.54 31.33 -11.69
C ASP A 12 -1.20 30.76 -11.20
N ASN A 13 -1.25 29.61 -10.53
CA ASN A 13 -0.19 28.59 -10.48
C ASN A 13 -0.69 27.48 -9.56
N THR A 14 -1.82 26.89 -9.94
CA THR A 14 -2.06 25.50 -9.55
C THR A 14 -1.06 24.66 -10.35
N THR A 15 0.13 24.44 -9.78
CA THR A 15 1.06 23.47 -10.33
C THR A 15 0.43 22.09 -10.17
N GLU A 16 -0.32 21.67 -11.20
CA GLU A 16 -0.79 20.30 -11.37
C GLU A 16 0.41 19.39 -11.64
N GLU A 17 1.23 19.17 -10.60
CA GLU A 17 2.03 17.96 -10.55
C GLU A 17 1.05 16.79 -10.54
N ASN A 18 0.87 16.20 -11.72
CA ASN A 18 0.19 14.93 -11.96
C ASN A 18 1.02 13.77 -11.35
N THR A 19 1.32 13.91 -10.07
CA THR A 19 1.92 12.91 -9.21
C THR A 19 0.90 11.82 -9.06
N MET A 20 1.09 10.72 -9.78
CA MET A 20 0.37 9.47 -9.50
C MET A 20 0.50 9.21 -8.01
N SER A 21 -0.58 9.37 -7.26
CA SER A 21 -0.56 9.38 -5.81
C SER A 21 -0.27 7.98 -5.26
N VAL A 22 1.02 7.68 -5.14
CA VAL A 22 1.55 6.47 -4.54
C VAL A 22 1.22 6.51 -3.05
N ILE A 23 0.27 5.69 -2.62
CA ILE A 23 -0.06 5.57 -1.20
C ILE A 23 0.86 4.52 -0.61
N THR A 24 1.78 4.95 0.26
CA THR A 24 2.63 4.08 1.08
C THR A 24 2.13 4.06 2.52
N ILE A 25 2.00 2.87 3.10
CA ILE A 25 1.63 2.66 4.50
C ILE A 25 2.76 1.93 5.20
N ASP A 26 3.49 2.64 6.05
CA ASP A 26 4.46 2.04 6.97
C ASP A 26 3.73 1.42 8.17
N ARG A 27 3.99 0.14 8.43
CA ARG A 27 3.24 -0.58 9.46
C ARG A 27 3.66 -0.21 10.88
N ARG A 28 2.64 -0.10 11.75
CA ARG A 28 2.78 -0.28 13.20
C ARG A 28 2.10 -1.61 13.60
N PRO A 29 2.65 -2.37 14.57
CA PRO A 29 2.00 -3.59 15.05
C PRO A 29 0.55 -3.34 15.53
N GLY A 30 -0.40 -4.20 15.12
CA GLY A 30 -1.79 -4.17 15.58
C GLY A 30 -2.85 -3.52 14.66
N SER A 31 -2.51 -3.17 13.42
CA SER A 31 -3.47 -2.56 12.47
C SER A 31 -4.40 -3.59 11.80
N ARG A 32 -5.57 -3.84 12.42
CA ARG A 32 -6.58 -4.87 12.02
C ARG A 32 -7.02 -4.89 10.55
N ARG A 33 -6.78 -3.81 9.79
CA ARG A 33 -7.21 -3.72 8.38
C ARG A 33 -6.23 -4.40 7.42
N LEU A 34 -5.06 -4.79 7.92
CA LEU A 34 -3.94 -5.31 7.11
C LEU A 34 -3.56 -6.77 7.45
N ASP A 35 -4.30 -7.41 8.36
CA ASP A 35 -4.12 -8.80 8.83
C ASP A 35 -4.24 -9.86 7.70
N TYR A 36 -4.59 -9.44 6.48
CA TYR A 36 -4.79 -10.29 5.29
C TYR A 36 -3.62 -10.31 4.30
N LEU A 37 -2.50 -9.62 4.59
CA LEU A 37 -1.35 -9.51 3.68
C LEU A 37 -0.04 -10.25 4.09
N PRO A 38 0.04 -11.12 5.12
CA PRO A 38 1.29 -11.81 5.40
C PRO A 38 1.62 -12.87 4.34
N ASP A 39 2.92 -13.03 4.06
CA ASP A 39 3.48 -14.04 3.15
C ASP A 39 4.45 -14.95 3.92
N TYR A 40 4.69 -16.17 3.44
CA TYR A 40 5.70 -17.03 4.06
C TYR A 40 7.08 -16.65 3.53
N CYS A 41 8.07 -16.51 4.42
CA CYS A 41 9.44 -16.26 3.99
C CYS A 41 9.95 -17.39 3.08
N PRO A 42 10.32 -17.13 1.82
CA PRO A 42 10.66 -18.17 0.85
C PRO A 42 11.97 -18.92 1.18
N ARG A 43 12.81 -18.38 2.08
CA ARG A 43 13.99 -19.10 2.61
C ARG A 43 13.64 -20.03 3.77
N CYS A 44 12.78 -19.60 4.70
CA CYS A 44 12.36 -20.41 5.85
C CYS A 44 11.31 -21.46 5.48
N ASN A 45 10.51 -21.18 4.45
CA ASN A 45 9.45 -22.06 3.97
C ASN A 45 9.33 -22.03 2.43
N PRO A 46 10.21 -22.75 1.70
CA PRO A 46 10.13 -22.87 0.25
C PRO A 46 8.86 -23.57 -0.26
N ALA A 47 8.14 -24.31 0.61
CA ALA A 47 6.93 -25.05 0.27
C ALA A 47 5.64 -24.24 0.46
N GLY A 48 5.71 -23.03 1.04
CA GLY A 48 4.55 -22.16 1.29
C GLY A 48 3.46 -22.85 2.10
N ASP A 49 2.22 -22.80 1.62
CA ASP A 49 1.06 -23.46 2.25
C ASP A 49 1.15 -24.98 2.35
N ARG A 50 2.04 -25.63 1.59
CA ARG A 50 2.22 -27.08 1.64
C ARG A 50 3.10 -27.56 2.81
N ALA A 51 3.73 -26.63 3.54
CA ALA A 51 4.54 -26.99 4.70
C ALA A 51 3.70 -27.32 5.95
N ASP A 52 4.31 -28.07 6.86
CA ASP A 52 3.72 -28.37 8.16
C ASP A 52 3.38 -27.10 8.94
N ARG A 53 2.33 -27.19 9.75
CA ARG A 53 1.79 -26.04 10.51
C ARG A 53 2.87 -25.29 11.34
N PRO A 54 3.84 -25.92 12.01
CA PRO A 54 4.88 -25.20 12.73
C PRO A 54 5.77 -24.36 11.80
N VAL A 55 6.14 -24.89 10.63
CA VAL A 55 6.96 -24.18 9.63
C VAL A 55 6.19 -23.00 9.04
N ARG A 56 4.90 -23.18 8.75
CA ARG A 56 4.02 -22.09 8.28
C ARG A 56 3.92 -20.97 9.32
N LEU A 57 3.67 -21.28 10.59
CA LEU A 57 3.60 -20.27 11.65
C LEU A 57 4.95 -19.56 11.90
N ALA A 58 6.08 -20.27 11.82
CA ALA A 58 7.40 -19.69 12.03
C ALA A 58 7.92 -18.85 10.85
N SER A 59 7.37 -19.05 9.65
CA SER A 59 7.76 -18.34 8.42
C SER A 59 6.78 -17.23 8.00
N LEU A 60 5.56 -17.22 8.55
CA LEU A 60 4.54 -16.21 8.28
C LEU A 60 5.06 -14.82 8.68
N THR A 61 5.14 -13.92 7.71
CA THR A 61 5.79 -12.62 7.84
C THR A 61 4.86 -11.53 7.34
N GLU A 62 4.56 -10.55 8.20
CA GLU A 62 3.83 -9.35 7.81
C GLU A 62 4.71 -8.43 6.93
N PRO A 63 4.14 -7.71 5.95
CA PRO A 63 4.90 -6.75 5.17
C PRO A 63 5.31 -5.55 6.02
N THR A 64 6.56 -5.10 5.83
CA THR A 64 7.13 -3.90 6.46
C THR A 64 6.59 -2.63 5.84
N SER A 65 6.42 -2.62 4.51
CA SER A 65 5.80 -1.52 3.76
C SER A 65 4.80 -2.05 2.75
N ILE A 66 3.72 -1.28 2.52
CA ILE A 66 2.69 -1.56 1.53
C ILE A 66 2.52 -0.32 0.67
N THR A 67 2.73 -0.46 -0.62
CA THR A 67 2.63 0.61 -1.61
C THR A 67 1.55 0.29 -2.63
N TRP A 68 0.62 1.22 -2.84
CA TRP A 68 -0.38 1.14 -3.89
C TRP A 68 -0.13 2.24 -4.95
N PRO A 69 0.32 1.88 -6.17
CA PRO A 69 0.53 2.84 -7.26
C PRO A 69 -0.78 3.26 -7.98
N GLY A 70 -1.95 2.85 -7.49
CA GLY A 70 -3.25 3.12 -8.13
C GLY A 70 -3.75 2.04 -9.10
N GLY A 71 -2.98 0.97 -9.31
CA GLY A 71 -3.37 -0.17 -10.15
C GLY A 71 -4.33 -1.16 -9.45
N ARG A 72 -4.50 -2.36 -10.01
CA ARG A 72 -5.26 -3.44 -9.34
C ARG A 72 -4.45 -4.18 -8.26
N ARG A 73 -3.13 -4.02 -8.25
CA ARG A 73 -2.18 -4.77 -7.42
C ARG A 73 -1.49 -3.86 -6.41
N LEU A 74 -1.06 -4.45 -5.31
CA LEU A 74 -0.16 -3.85 -4.34
C LEU A 74 1.28 -4.23 -4.64
N ILE A 75 2.20 -3.42 -4.14
CA ILE A 75 3.60 -3.77 -3.94
C ILE A 75 3.77 -3.92 -2.43
N CYS A 76 4.16 -5.09 -1.96
CA CYS A 76 4.37 -5.37 -0.55
C CYS A 76 5.82 -5.80 -0.32
N GLU A 77 6.50 -5.12 0.59
CA GLU A 77 7.87 -5.43 1.00
C GLU A 77 7.85 -6.17 2.34
N TYR A 78 8.73 -7.15 2.51
CA TYR A 78 8.76 -8.03 3.67
C TYR A 78 10.18 -8.15 4.22
N GLN A 79 10.30 -8.36 5.53
CA GLN A 79 11.54 -8.76 6.19
C GLN A 79 11.27 -9.88 7.19
N CYS A 80 11.89 -11.04 7.02
CA CYS A 80 11.70 -12.17 7.92
C CYS A 80 12.44 -11.96 9.24
N ASN A 81 11.72 -11.92 10.36
CA ASN A 81 12.33 -11.78 11.70
C ASN A 81 13.22 -12.97 12.10
N ALA A 82 13.07 -14.14 11.47
CA ALA A 82 13.83 -15.34 11.81
C ALA A 82 15.16 -15.49 11.04
N CYS A 83 15.25 -14.97 9.81
CA CYS A 83 16.45 -15.11 8.96
C CYS A 83 16.93 -13.81 8.28
N SER A 84 16.32 -12.67 8.61
CA SER A 84 16.58 -11.33 8.07
C SER A 84 16.42 -11.18 6.55
N HIS A 85 15.96 -12.21 5.83
CA HIS A 85 15.73 -12.13 4.39
C HIS A 85 14.63 -11.11 4.06
N GLN A 86 14.94 -10.21 3.13
CA GLN A 86 13.99 -9.27 2.54
C GLN A 86 13.53 -9.74 1.15
N TRP A 87 12.24 -9.55 0.84
CA TRP A 87 11.67 -9.81 -0.49
C TRP A 87 10.48 -8.89 -0.77
N VAL A 88 10.06 -8.83 -2.03
CA VAL A 88 8.95 -8.01 -2.51
C VAL A 88 7.94 -8.90 -3.25
N ARG A 89 6.65 -8.66 -3.05
CA ARG A 89 5.55 -9.30 -3.80
C ARG A 89 4.70 -8.24 -4.50
N THR A 90 4.40 -8.48 -5.77
CA THR A 90 3.53 -7.64 -6.62
C THR A 90 2.35 -8.42 -7.22
N ASP A 91 2.29 -9.71 -6.90
CA ASP A 91 1.50 -10.76 -7.55
C ASP A 91 0.43 -11.37 -6.63
N LEU A 92 0.67 -11.39 -5.31
CA LEU A 92 -0.27 -11.94 -4.33
C LEU A 92 -1.52 -11.07 -4.16
N TRP A 93 -1.32 -9.78 -3.87
CA TRP A 93 -2.37 -8.96 -3.27
C TRP A 93 -2.96 -7.95 -4.24
N SER A 94 -4.28 -7.83 -4.21
CA SER A 94 -5.02 -6.77 -4.88
C SER A 94 -5.18 -5.55 -3.99
N ALA A 95 -5.41 -4.40 -4.61
CA ALA A 95 -5.76 -3.15 -3.93
C ALA A 95 -6.98 -3.35 -2.99
N GLU A 96 -7.99 -4.06 -3.49
CA GLU A 96 -9.25 -4.34 -2.79
C GLU A 96 -9.02 -5.17 -1.50
N GLN A 97 -8.07 -6.12 -1.49
CA GLN A 97 -7.74 -6.91 -0.30
C GLN A 97 -7.10 -6.09 0.82
N ALA A 98 -6.45 -4.96 0.53
CA ALA A 98 -5.99 -4.00 1.54
C ALA A 98 -7.03 -2.90 1.84
N GLY A 99 -8.23 -2.99 1.28
CA GLY A 99 -9.30 -2.01 1.48
C GLY A 99 -9.15 -0.72 0.67
N PHE A 100 -8.30 -0.70 -0.36
CA PHE A 100 -8.25 0.37 -1.36
C PHE A 100 -9.26 0.10 -2.47
N ASP A 101 -10.06 1.11 -2.84
CA ASP A 101 -10.99 1.01 -3.97
C ASP A 101 -10.45 1.77 -5.19
N PRO A 102 -10.08 1.08 -6.30
CA PRO A 102 -9.66 1.73 -7.53
C PRO A 102 -10.69 2.70 -8.12
N LYS A 103 -11.98 2.55 -7.81
CA LYS A 103 -13.06 3.42 -8.29
C LYS A 103 -13.09 4.77 -7.58
N GLN A 104 -12.59 4.87 -6.34
CA GLN A 104 -12.51 6.15 -5.61
C GLN A 104 -11.60 7.17 -6.32
N ARG A 105 -10.65 6.71 -7.14
CA ARG A 105 -9.84 7.58 -8.02
C ARG A 105 -10.59 8.16 -9.22
N ARG A 106 -11.79 7.66 -9.57
CA ARG A 106 -12.58 8.16 -10.72
C ARG A 106 -13.60 9.23 -10.36
N THR A 107 -13.72 9.59 -9.08
CA THR A 107 -14.65 10.63 -8.57
C THR A 107 -13.92 11.93 -8.18
N ALA A 108 -12.68 12.10 -8.63
CA ALA A 108 -11.85 13.28 -8.42
C ALA A 108 -11.42 13.86 -9.78
N ALA A 109 -12.41 14.16 -10.62
CA ALA A 109 -12.32 14.81 -11.92
C ALA A 109 -13.62 15.62 -12.14
#